data_AF-B2TNI0-F1
#
_entry.id   AF-B2TNI0-F1
#
_cell.length_a   1.000
_cell.length_b   1.000
_cell.length_c   1.000
_cell.angle_alpha   90.00
_cell.angle_beta   90.00
_cell.angle_gamma   90.00
#
_symmetry.space_group_name_H-M   'P 1'
#
loop_
_entity.id
_entity.type
_entity.pdbx_description
1 polymer ?
#
loop_
_entity_poly.entity_id
_entity_poly.type
_entity_poly.pdbx_seq_one_letter_code
_entity_poly.pdbx_strand_id
1 'polypeptide(L)'
;MNLLALICNILIPIIMIFIGFLYKCNLYKKIDKILDLIIPIAMIYSGFSDDKKISLSKSTSTLALANKKCSLIWSISGACTLLLTIIMLLLNKSDIYDTSVILLEVELFILIAIFITVEYVFKKRFYRKTY
;
A
#
# COMPACT_ATOMS: atom_id res chain seq x y z
N MET A 1 27.23 -4.79 2.11
CA MET A 1 26.65 -3.60 2.79
C MET A 1 25.39 -3.20 2.03
N ASN A 2 24.21 -3.57 2.52
CA ASN A 2 22.94 -3.40 1.79
C ASN A 2 22.35 -1.99 1.98
N LEU A 3 23.01 -0.98 1.41
CA LEU A 3 22.50 0.40 1.36
C LEU A 3 21.11 0.46 0.70
N LEU A 4 20.86 -0.44 -0.26
CA LEU A 4 19.59 -0.55 -0.96
C LEU A 4 18.43 -0.87 -0.02
N ALA A 5 18.63 -1.76 0.97
CA ALA A 5 17.59 -2.09 1.94
C ALA A 5 17.22 -0.88 2.80
N LEU A 6 18.21 -0.10 3.25
CA LEU A 6 17.98 1.14 4.00
C LEU A 6 17.19 2.17 3.19
N ILE A 7 17.50 2.33 1.91
CA ILE A 7 16.76 3.24 1.02
C ILE A 7 15.31 2.75 0.86
N CYS A 8 15.12 1.45 0.63
CA CYS A 8 13.79 0.85 0.49
C CYS A 8 12.95 1.02 1.76
N ASN A 9 13.56 0.86 2.95
CA ASN A 9 12.89 1.02 4.25
C ASN A 9 12.29 2.41 4.48
N ILE A 10 12.81 3.43 3.79
CA ILE A 10 12.25 4.78 3.84
C ILE A 10 11.29 5.01 2.66
N LEU A 11 11.66 4.51 1.48
CA LEU A 11 10.93 4.74 0.25
C LEU A 11 9.56 4.05 0.25
N ILE A 12 9.46 2.81 0.74
CA ILE A 12 8.21 2.05 0.75
C ILE A 12 7.14 2.76 1.58
N PRO A 13 7.39 3.15 2.86
CA PRO A 13 6.41 3.90 3.63
C PRO A 13 6.04 5.26 3.01
N ILE A 14 7.00 5.96 2.38
CA ILE A 14 6.73 7.21 1.67
C ILE A 14 5.77 6.98 0.48
N ILE A 15 5.99 5.92 -0.30
CA ILE A 15 5.10 5.55 -1.41
C ILE A 15 3.69 5.26 -0.88
N MET A 16 3.56 4.56 0.25
CA MET A 16 2.25 4.29 0.88
C MET A 16 1.52 5.60 1.23
N ILE A 17 2.21 6.55 1.86
CA ILE A 17 1.65 7.86 2.20
C ILE A 17 1.26 8.63 0.92
N PHE A 18 2.11 8.58 -0.11
CA PHE A 18 1.84 9.23 -1.39
C PHE A 18 0.59 8.67 -2.08
N ILE A 19 0.41 7.35 -2.08
CA ILE A 19 -0.82 6.70 -2.58
C ILE A 19 -2.03 7.19 -1.79
N GLY A 20 -1.92 7.29 -0.46
CA GLY A 20 -2.97 7.84 0.39
C GLY A 20 -3.34 9.28 0.03
N PHE A 21 -2.36 10.13 -0.29
CA PHE A 21 -2.59 11.48 -0.78
C PHE A 21 -3.28 11.50 -2.16
N LEU A 22 -2.89 10.62 -3.08
CA LEU A 22 -3.54 10.52 -4.39
C LEU A 22 -5.02 10.13 -4.26
N TYR A 23 -5.38 9.21 -3.36
CA TYR A 23 -6.77 8.88 -3.05
C TYR A 23 -7.53 10.09 -2.50
N LYS A 24 -6.90 10.92 -1.65
CA LYS A 24 -7.50 12.15 -1.12
C LYS A 24 -7.81 13.15 -2.23
N CYS A 25 -6.93 13.26 -3.23
CA CYS A 25 -7.09 14.13 -4.39
C CYS A 25 -7.97 13.52 -5.50
N ASN A 26 -8.53 12.32 -5.32
CA ASN A 26 -9.31 11.61 -6.34
C ASN A 26 -8.57 11.45 -7.69
N LEU A 27 -7.25 11.27 -7.67
CA LEU A 27 -6.40 11.17 -8.88
C LEU A 27 -6.32 9.73 -9.41
N TYR A 28 -7.48 9.14 -9.74
CA TYR A 28 -7.64 7.71 -10.05
C TYR A 28 -6.65 7.16 -11.10
N LYS A 29 -6.45 7.84 -12.23
CA LYS A 29 -5.51 7.38 -13.27
C LYS A 29 -4.08 7.19 -12.76
N LYS A 30 -3.65 8.03 -11.81
CA LYS A 30 -2.32 7.93 -11.19
C LYS A 30 -2.28 6.81 -10.16
N ILE A 31 -3.36 6.64 -9.40
CA ILE A 31 -3.51 5.56 -8.42
C ILE A 31 -3.44 4.21 -9.14
N ASP A 32 -4.27 3.99 -10.16
CA ASP A 32 -4.34 2.74 -10.88
C ASP A 32 -2.99 2.39 -11.52
N LYS A 33 -2.28 3.36 -12.10
CA LYS A 33 -0.94 3.13 -12.66
C LYS A 33 0.10 2.69 -11.62
N ILE A 34 0.05 3.24 -10.41
CA ILE A 34 0.96 2.84 -9.32
C ILE A 34 0.58 1.46 -8.79
N LEU A 35 -0.71 1.22 -8.60
CA LEU A 35 -1.23 -0.07 -8.13
C LEU A 35 -0.97 -1.19 -9.14
N ASP A 36 -1.06 -0.92 -10.44
CA ASP A 36 -0.71 -1.86 -11.51
C ASP A 36 0.75 -2.33 -11.42
N LEU A 37 1.65 -1.54 -10.84
CA LEU A 37 3.04 -1.95 -10.58
C LEU A 37 3.14 -2.93 -9.40
N ILE A 38 2.24 -2.80 -8.42
CA ILE A 38 2.19 -3.63 -7.20
C ILE A 38 1.44 -4.94 -7.45
N ILE A 39 0.46 -4.93 -8.37
CA ILE A 39 -0.38 -6.08 -8.73
C ILE A 39 0.43 -7.36 -9.01
N PRO A 40 1.46 -7.37 -9.89
CA PRO A 40 2.24 -8.58 -10.15
C PRO A 40 2.88 -9.16 -8.88
N ILE A 41 3.38 -8.30 -8.00
CA ILE A 41 4.02 -8.70 -6.74
C ILE A 41 2.97 -9.28 -5.79
N ALA A 42 1.82 -8.61 -5.66
CA ALA A 42 0.71 -9.10 -4.85
C ALA A 42 0.13 -10.41 -5.39
N MET A 43 0.08 -10.60 -6.72
CA MET A 43 -0.38 -11.84 -7.35
C MET A 43 0.57 -13.00 -7.05
N ILE A 44 1.89 -12.77 -7.09
CA ILE A 44 2.88 -13.79 -6.69
C ILE A 44 2.66 -14.23 -5.23
N TYR A 45 2.37 -13.27 -4.33
CA TYR A 45 2.17 -13.55 -2.91
C TYR A 45 0.77 -14.12 -2.56
N SER A 46 -0.26 -13.80 -3.32
CA SER A 46 -1.66 -14.14 -3.00
C SER A 46 -2.28 -15.21 -3.90
N GLY A 47 -1.68 -15.50 -5.06
CA GLY A 47 -2.18 -16.47 -6.03
C GLY A 47 -3.43 -16.03 -6.81
N PHE A 48 -3.86 -14.76 -6.71
CA PHE A 48 -5.03 -14.26 -7.44
C PHE A 48 -4.70 -13.96 -8.92
N SER A 49 -5.54 -14.40 -9.87
CA SER A 49 -5.42 -14.09 -11.31
C SER A 49 -6.10 -12.77 -11.70
N ASP A 50 -5.65 -12.18 -12.82
CA ASP A 50 -6.01 -10.85 -13.35
C ASP A 50 -7.44 -10.75 -13.93
N ASP A 51 -8.24 -11.82 -13.89
CA ASP A 51 -9.54 -11.92 -14.56
C ASP A 51 -10.63 -11.01 -13.96
N LYS A 52 -10.31 -10.21 -12.93
CA LYS A 52 -11.26 -9.35 -12.21
C LYS A 52 -10.74 -7.92 -11.97
N LYS A 53 -10.09 -7.29 -12.95
CA LYS A 53 -10.05 -5.82 -12.98
C LYS A 53 -11.47 -5.29 -13.12
N ILE A 54 -12.13 -5.02 -11.98
CA ILE A 54 -13.46 -4.41 -11.96
C ILE A 54 -13.29 -2.99 -12.48
N SER A 55 -13.63 -2.78 -13.75
CA SER A 55 -13.69 -1.46 -14.37
C SER A 55 -14.70 -0.60 -13.59
N LEU A 56 -14.18 0.43 -12.96
CA LEU A 56 -14.87 1.29 -12.01
C LEU A 56 -16.05 2.02 -12.68
N SER A 57 -17.28 1.51 -12.51
CA SER A 57 -18.49 2.22 -12.93
C SER A 57 -18.84 3.32 -11.93
N LYS A 58 -19.21 4.46 -12.48
CA LYS A 58 -19.00 5.80 -11.92
C LYS A 58 -20.23 6.27 -11.12
N SER A 59 -20.39 5.84 -9.87
CA SER A 59 -21.34 6.47 -8.93
C SER A 59 -20.60 7.37 -7.93
N THR A 60 -20.78 8.69 -8.06
CA THR A 60 -19.90 9.73 -7.49
C THR A 60 -19.89 9.84 -5.97
N SER A 61 -21.00 9.59 -5.27
CA SER A 61 -21.11 9.79 -3.81
C SER A 61 -20.51 8.65 -2.98
N THR A 62 -20.79 7.40 -3.34
CA THR A 62 -20.21 6.20 -2.70
C THR A 62 -18.71 6.08 -2.94
N LEU A 63 -18.24 6.50 -4.12
CA LEU A 63 -16.83 6.47 -4.50
C LEU A 63 -15.99 7.46 -3.67
N ALA A 64 -16.51 8.67 -3.42
CA ALA A 64 -15.81 9.67 -2.61
C ALA A 64 -15.61 9.21 -1.15
N LEU A 65 -16.62 8.55 -0.57
CA LEU A 65 -16.52 7.99 0.77
C LEU A 65 -15.54 6.80 0.82
N ALA A 66 -15.60 5.92 -0.18
CA ALA A 66 -14.67 4.80 -0.31
C ALA A 66 -13.22 5.31 -0.41
N ASN A 67 -12.97 6.32 -1.26
CA ASN A 67 -11.65 6.94 -1.40
C ASN A 67 -11.16 7.59 -0.12
N LYS A 68 -12.03 8.26 0.64
CA LYS A 68 -11.63 8.84 1.93
C LYS A 68 -11.15 7.74 2.88
N LYS A 69 -11.82 6.59 2.91
CA LYS A 69 -11.39 5.44 3.72
C LYS A 69 -10.08 4.84 3.20
N CYS A 70 -9.96 4.62 1.89
CA CYS A 70 -8.72 4.10 1.29
C CYS A 70 -7.54 5.04 1.53
N SER A 71 -7.75 6.35 1.37
CA SER A 71 -6.77 7.39 1.67
C SER A 71 -6.27 7.30 3.10
N LEU A 72 -7.19 7.19 4.07
CA LEU A 72 -6.83 7.05 5.48
C LEU A 72 -6.06 5.76 5.75
N ILE A 73 -6.49 4.63 5.20
CA ILE A 73 -5.82 3.33 5.39
C ILE A 73 -4.37 3.40 4.86
N TRP A 74 -4.18 3.87 3.63
CA TRP A 74 -2.85 4.01 3.02
C TRP A 74 -1.95 4.97 3.80
N SER A 75 -2.44 6.16 4.12
CA SER A 75 -1.66 7.19 4.82
C SER A 75 -1.30 6.79 6.25
N ILE A 76 -2.25 6.27 7.02
CA ILE A 76 -2.01 5.87 8.42
C ILE A 76 -1.04 4.69 8.44
N SER A 77 -1.26 3.69 7.60
CA SER A 77 -0.36 2.52 7.55
C SER A 77 1.05 2.93 7.15
N GLY A 78 1.20 3.76 6.11
CA GLY A 78 2.52 4.27 5.73
C GLY A 78 3.20 5.10 6.82
N ALA A 79 2.47 5.96 7.52
CA ALA A 79 3.02 6.75 8.63
C ALA A 79 3.43 5.86 9.83
N CYS A 80 2.59 4.89 10.20
CA CYS A 80 2.91 3.94 11.26
C CYS A 80 4.12 3.08 10.90
N THR A 81 4.19 2.56 9.68
CA THR A 81 5.35 1.79 9.20
C THR A 81 6.61 2.64 9.25
N LEU A 82 6.59 3.85 8.71
CA LEU A 82 7.76 4.75 8.73
C LEU A 82 8.25 5.02 10.16
N LEU A 83 7.32 5.29 11.08
CA LEU A 83 7.64 5.55 12.47
C LEU A 83 8.24 4.33 13.17
N LEU A 84 7.68 3.13 12.93
CA LEU A 84 8.23 1.87 13.44
C LEU A 84 9.64 1.60 12.89
N THR A 85 9.84 1.80 11.60
CA THR A 85 11.15 1.63 10.95
C THR A 85 12.20 2.55 11.57
N ILE A 86 11.87 3.83 11.76
CA ILE A 86 12.78 4.80 12.41
C ILE A 86 13.13 4.34 13.83
N ILE A 87 12.14 3.94 14.63
CA ILE A 87 12.36 3.47 16.01
C ILE A 87 13.26 2.23 16.01
N MET A 88 12.98 1.23 15.17
CA MET A 88 13.74 -0.02 15.13
C MET A 88 15.18 0.19 14.68
N LEU A 89 15.42 1.07 13.71
CA LEU A 89 16.77 1.43 13.28
C LEU A 89 17.55 2.19 14.35
N LEU A 90 16.87 3.02 15.15
CA LEU A 90 17.50 3.73 16.27
C LEU A 90 17.87 2.78 17.42
N LEU A 91 16.98 1.82 17.75
CA LEU A 91 17.21 0.85 18.82
C LEU A 91 18.33 -0.15 18.49
N ASN A 92 18.42 -0.56 17.22
CA ASN A 92 19.38 -1.59 16.77
C ASN A 92 20.56 -0.97 16.01
N LYS A 93 21.13 0.11 16.56
CA LYS A 93 22.20 0.89 15.90
C LYS A 93 23.45 0.06 15.57
N SER A 94 23.77 -0.95 16.37
CA SER A 94 24.92 -1.85 16.14
C SER A 94 24.74 -2.71 14.89
N ASP A 95 23.52 -3.14 14.61
CA ASP A 95 23.17 -4.15 13.60
C ASP A 95 22.16 -3.59 12.60
N ILE A 96 22.36 -2.32 12.21
CA ILE A 96 21.46 -1.56 11.33
C ILE A 96 21.18 -2.29 10.02
N TYR A 97 22.20 -2.95 9.44
CA TYR A 97 22.06 -3.58 8.12
C TYR A 97 21.20 -4.84 8.17
N ASP A 98 21.43 -5.72 9.16
CA ASP A 98 20.65 -6.94 9.31
C ASP A 98 19.21 -6.62 9.73
N THR A 99 19.07 -5.67 10.66
CA THR A 99 17.77 -5.13 11.06
C THR A 99 17.03 -4.52 9.86
N SER A 100 17.74 -3.83 8.97
CA SER A 100 17.15 -3.22 7.78
C SER A 100 16.62 -4.27 6.80
N VAL A 101 17.31 -5.38 6.59
CA VAL A 101 16.82 -6.47 5.72
C VAL A 101 15.55 -7.10 6.29
N ILE A 102 15.52 -7.37 7.60
CA ILE A 102 14.33 -7.92 8.27
C ILE A 102 13.16 -6.94 8.19
N LEU A 103 13.41 -5.65 8.46
CA LEU A 103 12.41 -4.58 8.31
C LEU A 103 11.85 -4.54 6.89
N LEU A 104 12.71 -4.66 5.87
CA LEU A 104 12.28 -4.61 4.48
C LEU A 104 11.27 -5.71 4.15
N GLU A 105 11.51 -6.94 4.61
CA GLU A 105 10.58 -8.05 4.42
C GLU A 105 9.23 -7.77 5.10
N VAL A 106 9.25 -7.25 6.31
CA VAL A 106 8.04 -6.86 7.06
C VAL A 106 7.30 -5.73 6.37
N GLU A 107 8.00 -4.70 5.88
CA GLU A 107 7.42 -3.57 5.17
C GLU A 107 6.75 -3.99 3.86
N LEU A 108 7.40 -4.85 3.09
CA LEU A 108 6.83 -5.42 1.87
C LEU A 108 5.57 -6.24 2.16
N PHE A 109 5.60 -7.03 3.24
CA PHE A 109 4.41 -7.77 3.68
C PHE A 109 3.25 -6.83 4.05
N ILE A 110 3.52 -5.77 4.81
CA ILE A 110 2.51 -4.75 5.16
C ILE A 110 1.95 -4.08 3.90
N LEU A 111 2.83 -3.67 2.97
CA LEU A 111 2.43 -3.06 1.71
C LEU A 111 1.45 -3.96 0.93
N ILE A 112 1.79 -5.25 0.79
CA ILE A 112 0.96 -6.23 0.08
C ILE A 112 -0.36 -6.46 0.82
N ALA A 113 -0.34 -6.60 2.15
CA ALA A 113 -1.55 -6.80 2.95
C ALA A 113 -2.52 -5.61 2.82
N ILE A 114 -2.00 -4.38 2.85
CA ILE A 114 -2.78 -3.16 2.65
C ILE A 114 -3.33 -3.11 1.22
N PHE A 115 -2.49 -3.40 0.23
CA PHE A 115 -2.90 -3.46 -1.17
C PHE A 115 -4.08 -4.42 -1.36
N ILE A 116 -3.96 -5.66 -0.88
CA ILE A 116 -5.03 -6.67 -0.99
C ILE A 116 -6.30 -6.21 -0.27
N THR A 117 -6.16 -5.64 0.94
CA THR A 117 -7.30 -5.16 1.72
C THR A 117 -8.04 -4.04 0.98
N VAL A 118 -7.32 -3.08 0.39
CA VAL A 118 -7.92 -1.95 -0.32
C VAL A 118 -8.54 -2.38 -1.65
N GLU A 119 -7.81 -3.14 -2.46
CA GLU A 119 -8.23 -3.54 -3.82
C GLU A 119 -9.26 -4.68 -3.83
N TYR A 120 -9.12 -5.68 -2.96
CA TYR A 120 -10.01 -6.85 -2.99
C TYR A 120 -11.10 -6.82 -1.93
N VAL A 121 -10.86 -6.28 -0.74
CA VAL A 121 -11.90 -6.26 0.31
C VAL A 121 -12.77 -5.02 0.18
N PHE A 122 -12.14 -3.84 0.07
CA PHE A 122 -12.87 -2.58 0.04
C PHE A 122 -13.54 -2.33 -1.31
N LYS A 123 -12.79 -2.32 -2.43
CA LYS A 123 -13.39 -2.10 -3.74
C LYS A 123 -14.48 -3.16 -4.04
N LYS A 124 -14.23 -4.46 -3.85
CA LYS A 124 -15.24 -5.52 -4.09
C LYS A 124 -16.52 -5.38 -3.25
N ARG A 125 -16.42 -4.99 -1.97
CA ARG A 125 -17.61 -4.74 -1.12
C ARG A 125 -18.44 -3.54 -1.59
N PHE A 126 -17.79 -2.49 -2.07
CA PHE A 126 -18.50 -1.32 -2.61
C PHE A 126 -19.22 -1.67 -3.93
N TYR A 127 -18.64 -2.51 -4.79
CA TYR A 127 -19.30 -2.93 -6.03
C TYR A 127 -20.46 -3.89 -5.84
N ARG A 128 -20.39 -4.81 -4.86
CA ARG A 128 -21.48 -5.77 -4.61
C ARG A 128 -22.75 -5.14 -4.02
N LYS A 129 -22.69 -3.87 -3.60
CA LYS A 129 -23.86 -3.10 -3.13
C LYS A 129 -24.57 -2.31 -4.23
N THR A 130 -24.00 -2.25 -5.44
CA THR A 130 -24.52 -1.44 -6.55
C THR A 130 -25.20 -2.30 -7.64
N TYR A 131 -25.21 -3.62 -7.49
CA TYR A 131 -25.95 -4.57 -8.32
C TYR A 131 -26.97 -5.32 -7.47
#